data_AF-A0A3D2PUK2-F1
#
_entry.id   AF-A0A3D2PUK2-F1
#
_cell.length_a   1.000
_cell.length_b   1.000
_cell.length_c   1.000
_cell.angle_alpha   90.00
_cell.angle_beta   90.00
_cell.angle_gamma   90.00
#
_symmetry.space_group_name_H-M   'P 1'
#
loop_
_entity.id
_entity.type
_entity.pdbx_description
1 polymer ?
#
loop_
_entity_poly.entity_id
_entity_poly.type
_entity_poly.pdbx_seq_one_letter_code
_entity_poly.pdbx_strand_id
1 'polypeptide(L)'
;MKKIISCLLVLTMCISLVGCGGTDKQAAIDAFNKASTAFDEVANAINENPDAFDQDVIDTMIEMSGVLQQHKELLEGDTEIEEDKLNEMIEWYGTVEDWVSDVKAELGI
;
A
#
# COMPACT_ATOMS: atom_id res chain seq x y z
N MET A 1 -20.26 19.83 4.85
CA MET A 1 -20.35 18.78 3.81
C MET A 1 -18.97 18.62 3.19
N LYS A 2 -18.12 17.78 3.77
CA LYS A 2 -16.82 17.42 3.19
C LYS A 2 -16.91 15.94 2.84
N LYS A 3 -16.68 15.65 1.57
CA LYS A 3 -17.03 14.39 0.92
C LYS A 3 -16.08 13.33 1.45
N ILE A 4 -16.61 12.39 2.22
CA ILE A 4 -15.91 11.18 2.61
C ILE A 4 -15.67 10.43 1.29
N ILE A 5 -14.42 10.43 0.84
CA ILE A 5 -13.99 9.69 -0.34
C ILE A 5 -14.07 8.23 0.07
N SER A 6 -15.25 7.66 -0.16
CA SER A 6 -15.51 6.24 -0.09
C SER A 6 -14.76 5.59 -1.24
N CYS A 7 -13.47 5.32 -1.08
CA CYS A 7 -12.76 4.36 -1.90
C CYS A 7 -13.12 2.96 -1.43
N LEU A 8 -14.40 2.61 -1.63
CA LEU A 8 -14.87 1.24 -1.62
C LEU A 8 -14.19 0.55 -2.82
N LEU A 9 -12.97 0.04 -2.63
CA LEU A 9 -12.33 -0.84 -3.60
C LEU A 9 -13.07 -2.18 -3.58
N VAL A 10 -14.17 -2.23 -4.33
CA VAL A 10 -14.82 -3.46 -4.74
C VAL A 10 -13.81 -4.18 -5.64
N LEU A 11 -12.99 -5.02 -5.00
CA LEU A 11 -12.22 -6.06 -5.66
C LEU A 11 -13.23 -7.01 -6.32
N THR A 12 -13.61 -6.66 -7.56
CA THR A 12 -14.53 -7.46 -8.35
C THR A 12 -13.73 -8.64 -8.85
N MET A 13 -13.81 -9.76 -8.13
CA MET A 13 -13.29 -11.05 -8.56
C MET A 13 -13.90 -11.41 -9.92
N CYS A 14 -13.15 -11.21 -11.00
CA CYS A 14 -13.45 -11.79 -12.30
C CYS A 14 -12.48 -12.92 -12.56
N ILE A 15 -13.01 -14.14 -12.39
CA ILE A 15 -12.42 -15.43 -12.69
C ILE A 15 -12.17 -15.52 -14.21
N SER A 16 -10.92 -15.79 -14.61
CA SER A 16 -10.66 -16.56 -15.83
C SER A 16 -9.27 -17.19 -15.80
N LEU A 17 -9.29 -18.50 -15.55
CA LEU A 17 -8.29 -19.50 -15.95
C LEU A 17 -7.49 -19.09 -17.22
N VAL A 18 -6.15 -19.14 -17.15
CA VAL A 18 -5.26 -20.00 -17.98
C VAL A 18 -3.80 -19.55 -17.84
N GLY A 19 -2.95 -20.44 -17.32
CA GLY A 19 -1.49 -20.35 -17.45
C GLY A 19 -0.73 -21.21 -16.44
N CYS A 20 -0.50 -22.50 -16.74
CA CYS A 20 0.46 -23.30 -15.96
C CYS A 20 1.86 -22.67 -16.08
N GLY A 21 2.22 -21.88 -15.08
CA GLY A 21 3.48 -21.13 -14.99
C GLY A 21 3.20 -19.89 -14.15
N GLY A 22 2.98 -20.10 -12.85
CA GLY A 22 2.50 -19.07 -11.93
C GLY A 22 3.23 -17.75 -12.09
N THR A 23 2.47 -16.66 -12.07
CA THR A 23 2.97 -15.30 -12.25
C THR A 23 4.10 -15.00 -11.27
N ASP A 24 5.21 -14.45 -11.77
CA ASP A 24 6.36 -14.07 -10.95
C ASP A 24 6.00 -12.88 -10.06
N LYS A 25 5.89 -13.14 -8.74
CA LYS A 25 5.57 -12.12 -7.74
C LYS A 25 6.76 -11.24 -7.37
N GLN A 26 7.98 -11.54 -7.82
CA GLN A 26 9.19 -10.92 -7.29
C GLN A 26 9.21 -9.40 -7.46
N ALA A 27 8.78 -8.89 -8.62
CA ALA A 27 8.72 -7.44 -8.85
C ALA A 27 7.76 -6.73 -7.88
N ALA A 28 6.61 -7.35 -7.59
CA ALA A 28 5.65 -6.81 -6.64
C ALA A 28 6.14 -6.92 -5.20
N ILE A 29 6.84 -8.00 -4.84
CA ILE A 29 7.48 -8.17 -3.53
C ILE A 29 8.57 -7.11 -3.31
N ASP A 30 9.40 -6.85 -4.31
CA ASP A 30 10.46 -5.85 -4.22
C ASP A 30 9.89 -4.45 -4.05
N ALA A 31 8.86 -4.10 -4.84
CA ALA A 31 8.15 -2.83 -4.72
C ALA A 31 7.42 -2.71 -3.36
N PHE A 32 6.78 -3.78 -2.89
CA PHE A 32 6.15 -3.84 -1.58
C PHE A 32 7.15 -3.59 -0.46
N ASN A 33 8.31 -4.26 -0.48
CA ASN A 33 9.33 -4.12 0.56
C ASN A 33 9.88 -2.69 0.60
N LYS A 34 10.10 -2.08 -0.56
CA LYS A 34 10.54 -0.69 -0.67
C LYS A 34 9.50 0.27 -0.08
N ALA A 35 8.25 0.17 -0.51
CA ALA A 35 7.17 1.02 -0.01
C ALA A 35 6.91 0.82 1.48
N SER A 36 6.90 -0.43 1.97
CA SER A 36 6.71 -0.74 3.39
C SER A 36 7.83 -0.20 4.25
N THR A 37 9.08 -0.28 3.79
CA THR A 37 10.23 0.30 4.52
C THR A 37 10.08 1.82 4.63
N ALA A 38 9.76 2.49 3.52
CA ALA A 38 9.57 3.94 3.50
C ALA A 38 8.37 4.37 4.39
N PHE A 39 7.30 3.58 4.36
CA PHE A 39 6.10 3.78 5.16
C PHE A 39 6.40 3.61 6.66
N ASP A 40 7.13 2.56 7.05
CA ASP A 40 7.51 2.31 8.44
C ASP A 40 8.33 3.46 9.04
N GLU A 41 9.18 4.12 8.25
CA GLU A 41 9.93 5.30 8.69
C GLU A 41 9.00 6.46 9.10
N VAL A 42 7.99 6.75 8.27
CA VAL A 42 6.99 7.79 8.57
C VAL A 42 6.06 7.35 9.70
N ALA A 43 5.66 6.08 9.73
CA ALA A 43 4.83 5.52 10.78
C ALA A 43 5.51 5.65 12.15
N ASN A 44 6.81 5.40 12.23
CA ASN A 44 7.59 5.60 13.45
C ASN A 44 7.61 7.08 13.87
N ALA A 45 7.87 8.01 12.94
CA ALA A 45 7.87 9.45 13.24
C ALA A 45 6.50 9.95 13.76
N ILE A 46 5.40 9.47 13.15
CA ILE A 46 4.05 9.80 13.60
C ILE A 46 3.78 9.18 14.98
N ASN A 47 4.17 7.92 15.21
CA ASN A 47 3.98 7.25 16.49
C ASN A 47 4.78 7.89 17.64
N GLU A 48 5.93 8.51 17.35
CA GLU A 48 6.73 9.22 18.34
C GLU A 48 6.03 10.50 18.84
N ASN A 49 5.25 11.18 17.99
CA ASN A 49 4.54 12.39 18.36
C ASN A 49 3.22 12.57 17.57
N PRO A 50 2.18 11.75 17.84
CA PRO A 50 0.96 11.75 17.05
C PRO A 50 0.21 13.10 17.12
N ASP A 51 0.33 13.81 18.24
CA ASP A 51 -0.30 15.12 18.44
C ASP A 51 0.29 16.23 17.54
N ALA A 52 1.43 15.99 16.90
CA ALA A 52 2.02 16.93 15.94
C ALA A 52 1.47 16.78 14.51
N PHE A 53 0.62 15.77 14.27
CA PHE A 53 0.07 15.47 12.96
C PHE A 53 -1.42 15.72 12.93
N ASP A 54 -1.91 16.15 11.77
CA ASP A 54 -3.34 16.24 11.53
C ASP A 54 -3.96 14.84 11.51
N GLN A 55 -5.19 14.73 12.02
CA GLN A 55 -5.93 13.47 12.04
C GLN A 55 -6.04 12.84 10.64
N ASP A 56 -6.12 13.66 9.58
CA ASP A 56 -6.17 13.19 8.20
C ASP A 56 -4.90 12.41 7.80
N VAL A 57 -3.73 12.81 8.30
CA VAL A 57 -2.45 12.11 8.06
C VAL A 57 -2.42 10.78 8.81
N ILE A 58 -2.90 10.77 10.06
CA ILE A 58 -2.99 9.57 10.89
C ILE A 58 -3.99 8.56 10.28
N ASP A 59 -5.16 9.03 9.85
CA ASP A 59 -6.19 8.19 9.23
C ASP A 59 -5.67 7.58 7.91
N THR A 60 -4.96 8.37 7.10
CA THR A 60 -4.31 7.90 5.87
C THR A 60 -3.26 6.83 6.16
N MET A 61 -2.44 7.03 7.20
CA MET A 61 -1.47 6.03 7.64
C MET A 61 -2.17 4.72 8.02
N ILE A 62 -3.24 4.79 8.82
CA ILE A 62 -3.99 3.59 9.23
C ILE A 62 -4.56 2.86 8.02
N GLU A 63 -5.16 3.59 7.06
CA GLU A 63 -5.70 3.01 5.82
C GLU A 63 -4.61 2.31 5.00
N MET A 64 -3.49 2.99 4.74
CA MET A 64 -2.36 2.43 3.99
C MET A 64 -1.75 1.22 4.70
N SER A 65 -1.65 1.23 6.04
CA SER A 65 -1.13 0.09 6.81
C SER A 65 -2.01 -1.16 6.62
N GLY A 66 -3.33 -0.99 6.57
CA GLY A 66 -4.27 -2.09 6.34
C GLY A 66 -4.14 -2.69 4.94
N VAL A 67 -3.98 -1.84 3.92
CA VAL A 67 -3.77 -2.29 2.53
C VAL A 67 -2.41 -2.96 2.37
N LEU A 68 -1.34 -2.40 2.95
CA LEU A 68 -0.01 -3.04 2.95
C LEU A 68 -0.05 -4.42 3.62
N GLN A 69 -0.75 -4.56 4.76
CA GLN A 69 -0.91 -5.85 5.42
C GLN A 69 -1.66 -6.86 4.54
N GLN A 70 -2.77 -6.46 3.92
CA GLN A 70 -3.52 -7.31 3.01
C GLN A 70 -2.67 -7.75 1.81
N HIS A 71 -1.91 -6.82 1.23
CA HIS A 71 -1.03 -7.10 0.09
C HIS A 71 0.12 -8.04 0.48
N LYS A 72 0.68 -7.89 1.69
CA LYS A 72 1.68 -8.80 2.23
C LYS A 72 1.18 -10.24 2.26
N GLU A 73 -0.01 -10.46 2.81
CA GLU A 73 -0.62 -11.79 2.91
C GLU A 73 -0.84 -12.43 1.52
N LEU A 74 -1.23 -11.62 0.53
CA LEU A 74 -1.40 -12.08 -0.86
C LEU A 74 -0.06 -12.46 -1.51
N LEU A 75 0.97 -11.62 -1.33
CA LEU A 75 2.28 -11.83 -1.93
C LEU A 75 3.03 -13.00 -1.30
N GLU A 76 2.99 -13.13 0.03
CA GLU A 76 3.62 -14.22 0.79
C GLU A 76 2.82 -15.53 0.70
N GLY A 77 1.53 -15.46 0.38
CA GLY A 77 0.66 -16.62 0.24
C GLY A 77 0.85 -17.38 -1.07
N ASP A 78 0.41 -18.63 -1.08
CA ASP A 78 0.45 -19.50 -2.27
C ASP A 78 -0.66 -19.20 -3.30
N THR A 79 -1.45 -18.15 -3.07
CA THR A 79 -2.54 -17.77 -3.99
C THR A 79 -1.94 -17.25 -5.29
N GLU A 80 -2.42 -17.78 -6.41
CA GLU A 80 -2.07 -17.27 -7.74
C GLU A 80 -2.66 -15.86 -7.92
N ILE A 81 -1.82 -14.94 -8.37
CA ILE A 81 -2.19 -13.54 -8.60
C ILE A 81 -1.93 -13.26 -10.07
N GLU A 82 -2.94 -12.73 -10.76
CA GLU A 82 -2.81 -12.32 -12.16
C GLU A 82 -1.79 -11.18 -12.31
N GLU A 83 -1.07 -11.15 -13.43
CA GLU A 83 -0.04 -10.14 -13.69
C GLU A 83 -0.59 -8.71 -13.62
N ASP A 84 -1.79 -8.48 -14.17
CA ASP A 84 -2.47 -7.18 -14.08
C ASP A 84 -2.66 -6.73 -12.63
N LYS A 85 -2.98 -7.68 -11.73
CA LYS A 85 -3.17 -7.36 -10.32
C LYS A 85 -1.85 -7.06 -9.62
N LEU A 86 -0.77 -7.78 -9.97
CA LEU A 86 0.56 -7.45 -9.46
C LEU A 86 1.01 -6.05 -9.93
N ASN A 87 0.72 -5.69 -11.18
CA ASN A 87 1.01 -4.36 -11.71
C ASN A 87 0.20 -3.27 -10.98
N GLU A 88 -1.10 -3.48 -10.72
CA GLU A 88 -1.91 -2.57 -9.89
C GLU A 88 -1.30 -2.39 -8.49
N MET A 89 -0.79 -3.46 -7.87
CA MET A 89 -0.14 -3.39 -6.56
C MET A 89 1.14 -2.56 -6.63
N ILE A 90 1.97 -2.76 -7.67
CA ILE A 90 3.21 -2.00 -7.90
C ILE A 90 2.92 -0.50 -8.09
N GLU A 91 1.91 -0.16 -8.91
CA GLU A 91 1.51 1.24 -9.11
C GLU A 91 1.01 1.88 -7.81
N TRP A 92 0.23 1.14 -7.02
CA TRP A 92 -0.23 1.60 -5.71
C TRP A 92 0.92 1.82 -4.73
N TYR A 93 1.95 0.96 -4.72
CA TYR A 93 3.15 1.16 -3.91
C TYR A 93 3.88 2.46 -4.27
N GLY A 94 3.90 2.85 -5.55
CA GLY A 94 4.41 4.16 -5.96
C GLY A 94 3.66 5.32 -5.30
N THR A 95 2.33 5.20 -5.14
CA THR A 95 1.52 6.20 -4.41
C THR A 95 1.87 6.27 -2.92
N VAL A 96 2.20 5.13 -2.30
CA VAL A 96 2.69 5.10 -0.91
C VAL A 96 4.03 5.80 -0.79
N GLU A 97 4.96 5.55 -1.72
CA GLU A 97 6.26 6.23 -1.74
C GLU A 97 6.11 7.75 -1.91
N ASP A 98 5.24 8.20 -2.82
CA ASP A 98 4.97 9.62 -3.04
C ASP A 98 4.39 10.27 -1.78
N TRP A 99 3.39 9.63 -1.15
CA TRP A 99 2.81 10.11 0.11
C TRP A 99 3.84 10.19 1.24
N VAL A 100 4.70 9.18 1.38
CA VAL A 100 5.81 9.19 2.35
C VAL A 100 6.74 10.37 2.09
N SER A 101 7.08 10.63 0.83
CA SER A 101 7.93 11.77 0.45
C SER A 101 7.29 13.10 0.85
N ASP A 102 6.00 13.26 0.60
CA ASP A 102 5.27 14.49 0.96
C ASP A 102 5.24 14.70 2.48
N VAL A 103 4.91 13.67 3.27
CA VAL A 103 4.88 13.77 4.75
C VAL A 103 6.27 14.08 5.30
N LYS A 104 7.34 13.45 4.77
CA LYS A 104 8.71 13.76 5.17
C LYS A 104 9.09 15.21 4.88
N ALA A 105 8.70 15.72 3.71
CA ALA A 105 8.92 17.12 3.34
C ALA A 105 8.20 18.09 4.28
N GLU A 106 6.97 17.76 4.72
CA GLU A 106 6.23 18.55 5.71
C GLU A 106 6.91 18.52 7.09
N LEU A 107 7.50 17.40 7.46
CA LEU A 107 8.24 17.23 8.71
C LEU A 107 9.67 17.80 8.69
N GLY A 108 10.22 18.03 7.50
CA GLY A 108 11.60 18.47 7.33
C GLY A 108 12.62 17.38 7.69
N ILE A 109 12.30 16.11 7.45
CA ILE A 109 13.18 14.94 7.66
C ILE A 109 13.55 14.23 6.36
#